data_AF-A0A6J1MDW4-F1
#
_entry.id   AF-A0A6J1MDW4-F1
#
_cell.length_a   1.000
_cell.length_b   1.000
_cell.length_c   1.000
_cell.angle_alpha   90.00
_cell.angle_beta   90.00
_cell.angle_gamma   90.00
#
_symmetry.space_group_name_H-M   'P 1'
#
loop_
_entity.id
_entity.type
_entity.pdbx_description
1 polymer ?
#
loop_
_entity_poly.entity_id
_entity_poly.type
_entity_poly.pdbx_seq_one_letter_code
_entity_poly.pdbx_strand_id
1 'polypeptide(L)'
;MCDKLVNGTYNVNGNDDASDKKCNGTKKEIRVWCDGCYDMVHFGHANSLRQAKALGDKVIVGIHTDEEITKHKGPPVFTEEERVKMVKGIKWVDEVVLGAPYVTTLEVLDQNDCDFCVHGNDITMTAEGVDTYHLVKSANRYREVMRTAGVSTTDLVGRMLLLTRNHFRQGSAEYDIEKEGFGSQESLDRLQPVLAYYTEDNPI
;
A
#
# COMPACT_ATOMS: atom_id res chain seq x y z
N MET A 1 -19.29 -26.61 70.95
CA MET A 1 -18.59 -26.63 69.65
C MET A 1 -18.11 -25.21 69.38
N CYS A 2 -17.18 -24.71 70.19
CA CYS A 2 -15.71 -24.93 70.11
C CYS A 2 -15.13 -24.34 68.82
N ASP A 3 -14.19 -23.40 68.81
CA ASP A 3 -13.65 -22.54 69.87
C ASP A 3 -12.91 -21.36 69.21
N LYS A 4 -12.65 -20.35 70.04
CA LYS A 4 -11.93 -19.09 69.78
C LYS A 4 -10.45 -19.27 69.41
N LEU A 5 -9.93 -18.26 68.70
CA LEU A 5 -8.66 -17.49 68.85
C LEU A 5 -7.35 -18.24 69.18
N VAL A 6 -6.20 -17.73 68.67
CA VAL A 6 -5.06 -17.18 69.47
C VAL A 6 -3.73 -17.06 68.67
N ASN A 7 -3.07 -15.89 68.84
CA ASN A 7 -1.66 -15.47 68.56
C ASN A 7 -1.29 -15.08 67.10
N GLY A 8 -0.89 -13.84 66.78
CA GLY A 8 0.16 -12.98 67.38
C GLY A 8 1.47 -13.24 66.62
N THR A 9 2.11 -12.34 65.87
CA THR A 9 2.79 -11.09 66.27
C THR A 9 3.24 -10.28 65.03
N TYR A 10 3.43 -8.97 65.22
CA TYR A 10 4.04 -8.02 64.28
C TYR A 10 5.45 -8.43 63.81
N ASN A 11 5.82 -8.07 62.58
CA ASN A 11 7.22 -7.82 62.25
C ASN A 11 7.35 -6.54 61.41
N VAL A 12 8.03 -5.56 61.99
CA VAL A 12 8.41 -4.27 61.42
C VAL A 12 9.90 -4.34 61.12
N ASN A 13 10.27 -3.90 59.92
CA ASN A 13 11.64 -3.67 59.43
C ASN A 13 12.47 -4.92 59.05
N GLY A 14 12.38 -5.29 57.77
CA GLY A 14 13.47 -5.95 57.04
C GLY A 14 13.88 -5.02 55.90
N ASN A 15 15.06 -4.41 56.03
CA ASN A 15 15.75 -3.77 54.92
C ASN A 15 16.21 -4.90 53.98
N ASP A 16 15.51 -5.08 52.86
CA ASP A 16 16.05 -5.82 51.74
C ASP A 16 16.20 -4.82 50.59
N ASP A 17 17.46 -4.50 50.28
CA ASP A 17 17.92 -3.82 49.08
C ASP A 17 17.39 -4.55 47.83
N ALA A 18 16.15 -4.28 47.45
CA ALA A 18 15.63 -4.63 46.15
C ALA A 18 16.08 -3.52 45.19
N SER A 19 17.29 -3.69 44.67
CA SER A 19 17.77 -2.97 43.50
C SER A 19 16.64 -2.94 42.46
N ASP A 20 16.07 -1.76 42.26
CA ASP A 20 15.09 -1.48 41.22
C ASP A 20 15.81 -1.64 39.88
N LYS A 21 15.90 -2.90 39.41
CA LYS A 21 16.39 -3.23 38.07
C LYS A 21 15.35 -2.67 37.12
N LYS A 22 15.53 -1.42 36.71
CA LYS A 22 14.95 -0.89 35.48
C LYS A 22 15.32 -1.84 34.34
N CYS A 23 14.42 -2.76 34.03
CA CYS A 23 14.45 -3.53 32.81
C CYS A 23 14.26 -2.52 31.68
N ASN A 24 15.35 -1.96 31.17
CA ASN A 24 15.35 -1.11 30.00
C ASN A 24 15.17 -2.00 28.75
N GLY A 25 14.05 -2.74 28.71
CA GLY A 25 13.66 -3.54 27.56
C GLY A 25 13.02 -2.61 26.55
N THR A 26 13.75 -2.26 25.49
CA THR A 26 13.17 -1.58 24.35
C THR A 26 12.03 -2.45 23.81
N LYS A 27 10.80 -1.91 23.82
CA LYS A 27 9.62 -2.58 23.24
C LYS A 27 9.97 -3.01 21.80
N LYS A 28 9.71 -4.27 21.46
CA LYS A 28 9.88 -4.77 20.08
C LYS A 28 9.03 -3.90 19.13
N GLU A 29 9.66 -3.38 18.08
CA GLU A 29 9.00 -2.67 17.00
C GLU A 29 8.11 -3.66 16.23
N ILE A 30 6.84 -3.31 16.02
CA ILE A 30 5.88 -4.12 15.26
C ILE A 30 5.94 -3.70 13.79
N ARG A 31 6.31 -4.62 12.91
CA ARG A 31 6.47 -4.39 11.47
C ARG A 31 5.30 -5.01 10.70
N VAL A 32 4.64 -4.20 9.89
CA VAL A 32 3.42 -4.56 9.15
C VAL A 32 3.75 -4.65 7.66
N TRP A 33 3.43 -5.79 7.07
CA TRP A 33 3.51 -5.98 5.62
C TRP A 33 2.19 -5.62 4.95
N CYS A 34 2.23 -4.82 3.90
CA CYS A 34 1.12 -4.62 2.97
C CYS A 34 1.62 -4.92 1.57
N ASP A 35 0.82 -5.50 0.71
CA ASP A 35 1.19 -5.72 -0.68
C ASP A 35 0.06 -5.34 -1.64
N GLY A 36 0.41 -5.11 -2.89
CA GLY A 36 -0.56 -4.77 -3.91
C GLY A 36 0.05 -4.26 -5.20
N CYS A 37 -0.83 -4.05 -6.17
CA CYS A 37 -0.47 -3.41 -7.43
C CYS A 37 -0.20 -1.92 -7.22
N TYR A 38 -1.07 -1.24 -6.45
CA TYR A 38 -1.04 0.22 -6.26
C TYR A 38 -1.06 1.01 -7.58
N ASP A 39 -1.74 0.47 -8.60
CA ASP A 39 -1.96 1.19 -9.85
C ASP A 39 -2.99 2.32 -9.66
N MET A 40 -2.69 3.47 -10.27
CA MET A 40 -3.38 4.73 -10.05
C MET A 40 -3.65 5.02 -8.57
N VAL A 41 -2.58 5.25 -7.80
CA VAL A 41 -2.66 5.56 -6.37
C VAL A 41 -3.69 6.66 -6.09
N HIS A 42 -4.58 6.41 -5.15
CA HIS A 42 -5.69 7.27 -4.77
C HIS A 42 -5.90 7.22 -3.26
N PHE A 43 -6.78 8.09 -2.73
CA PHE A 43 -6.97 8.22 -1.27
C PHE A 43 -7.43 6.92 -0.59
N GLY A 44 -8.09 6.01 -1.32
CA GLY A 44 -8.39 4.66 -0.82
C GLY A 44 -7.14 3.83 -0.45
N HIS A 45 -6.11 3.83 -1.29
CA HIS A 45 -4.83 3.16 -1.01
C HIS A 45 -4.15 3.81 0.20
N ALA A 46 -4.08 5.13 0.21
CA ALA A 46 -3.47 5.90 1.29
C ALA A 46 -4.18 5.63 2.64
N ASN A 47 -5.52 5.62 2.67
CA ASN A 47 -6.28 5.32 3.88
C ASN A 47 -6.16 3.85 4.33
N SER A 48 -5.99 2.89 3.41
CA SER A 48 -5.65 1.50 3.76
C SER A 48 -4.32 1.44 4.51
N LEU A 49 -3.29 2.09 3.96
CA LEU A 49 -1.95 2.16 4.57
C LEU A 49 -1.94 2.94 5.90
N ARG A 50 -2.79 3.98 6.04
CA ARG A 50 -3.03 4.64 7.32
C ARG A 50 -3.59 3.69 8.38
N GLN A 51 -4.55 2.85 8.00
CA GLN A 51 -5.13 1.85 8.90
C GLN A 51 -4.09 0.80 9.26
N ALA A 52 -3.28 0.32 8.31
CA ALA A 52 -2.16 -0.59 8.57
C ALA A 52 -1.14 0.01 9.55
N LYS A 53 -0.78 1.29 9.38
CA LYS A 53 0.11 2.03 10.30
C LYS A 53 -0.47 2.17 11.71
N ALA A 54 -1.78 2.08 11.89
CA ALA A 54 -2.39 2.08 13.23
C ALA A 54 -2.26 0.72 13.95
N LEU A 55 -1.91 -0.35 13.22
CA LEU A 55 -1.78 -1.71 13.76
C LEU A 55 -0.33 -2.07 14.16
N GLY A 56 0.65 -1.27 13.76
CA GLY A 56 2.05 -1.50 14.09
C GLY A 56 2.88 -0.22 14.09
N ASP A 57 4.18 -0.35 14.25
CA ASP A 57 5.11 0.76 14.38
C ASP A 57 5.74 1.12 13.02
N LYS A 58 5.92 0.15 12.10
CA LYS A 58 6.38 0.35 10.71
C LYS A 58 5.50 -0.34 9.68
N VAL A 59 5.37 0.27 8.50
CA VAL A 59 4.65 -0.27 7.34
C VAL A 59 5.62 -0.45 6.19
N ILE A 60 5.78 -1.72 5.80
CA ILE A 60 6.56 -2.17 4.66
C ILE A 60 5.58 -2.49 3.55
N VAL A 61 5.74 -1.88 2.38
CA VAL A 61 4.83 -2.09 1.25
C VAL A 61 5.52 -2.84 0.11
N GLY A 62 5.02 -4.05 -0.18
CA GLY A 62 5.36 -4.84 -1.34
C GLY A 62 4.63 -4.39 -2.60
N ILE A 63 5.37 -4.09 -3.66
CA ILE A 63 4.86 -3.75 -4.99
C ILE A 63 5.10 -4.93 -5.91
N HIS A 64 4.02 -5.44 -6.50
CA HIS A 64 4.10 -6.48 -7.54
C HIS A 64 4.74 -5.91 -8.81
N THR A 65 5.50 -6.75 -9.54
CA THR A 65 6.06 -6.37 -10.84
C THR A 65 4.97 -6.27 -11.91
N ASP A 66 5.29 -5.59 -13.01
CA ASP A 66 4.38 -5.50 -14.16
C ASP A 66 4.08 -6.89 -14.76
N GLU A 67 5.08 -7.77 -14.79
CA GLU A 67 4.92 -9.17 -15.22
C GLU A 67 3.92 -9.94 -14.34
N GLU A 68 4.10 -9.84 -13.01
CA GLU A 68 3.28 -10.58 -12.06
C GLU A 68 1.83 -10.09 -12.08
N ILE A 69 1.62 -8.78 -12.19
CA ILE A 69 0.27 -8.20 -12.33
C ILE A 69 -0.38 -8.58 -13.65
N THR A 70 0.36 -8.52 -14.75
CA THR A 70 -0.15 -8.89 -16.08
C THR A 70 -0.66 -10.33 -16.10
N LYS A 71 0.05 -11.25 -15.44
CA LYS A 71 -0.34 -12.66 -15.33
C LYS A 71 -1.67 -12.88 -14.61
N HIS A 72 -1.99 -12.08 -13.60
CA HIS A 72 -3.13 -12.34 -12.70
C HIS A 72 -4.32 -11.40 -12.91
N LYS A 73 -4.09 -10.13 -13.25
CA LYS A 73 -5.12 -9.08 -13.33
C LYS A 73 -5.18 -8.37 -14.69
N GLY A 74 -4.20 -8.60 -15.57
CA GLY A 74 -3.97 -7.80 -16.77
C GLY A 74 -2.96 -6.67 -16.53
N PRO A 75 -2.47 -6.02 -17.60
CA PRO A 75 -1.38 -5.05 -17.48
C PRO A 75 -1.81 -3.80 -16.71
N PRO A 76 -0.94 -3.26 -15.83
CA PRO A 76 -1.21 -2.00 -15.13
C PRO A 76 -1.12 -0.80 -16.08
N VAL A 77 -1.72 0.33 -15.68
CA VAL A 77 -1.61 1.60 -16.40
C VAL A 77 -0.25 2.24 -16.19
N PHE A 78 0.24 2.26 -14.95
CA PHE A 78 1.55 2.77 -14.58
C PHE A 78 2.61 1.67 -14.50
N THR A 79 3.85 1.99 -14.86
CA THR A 79 4.98 1.07 -14.71
C THR A 79 5.25 0.77 -13.24
N GLU A 80 5.95 -0.33 -12.96
CA GLU A 80 6.33 -0.67 -11.60
C GLU A 80 7.16 0.40 -10.90
N GLU A 81 8.03 1.12 -11.61
CA GLU A 81 8.82 2.22 -11.03
C GLU A 81 7.95 3.43 -10.66
N GLU A 82 6.94 3.75 -11.48
CA GLU A 82 5.97 4.81 -11.19
C GLU A 82 5.16 4.46 -9.95
N ARG A 83 4.68 3.22 -9.86
CA ARG A 83 3.94 2.68 -8.70
C ARG A 83 4.79 2.73 -7.43
N VAL A 84 6.06 2.32 -7.50
CA VAL A 84 7.01 2.44 -6.38
C VAL A 84 7.19 3.90 -5.94
N LYS A 85 7.38 4.84 -6.87
CA LYS A 85 7.53 6.27 -6.54
C LYS A 85 6.28 6.84 -5.88
N MET A 86 5.09 6.52 -6.39
CA MET A 86 3.83 6.95 -5.80
C MET A 86 3.64 6.42 -4.38
N VAL A 87 3.93 5.14 -4.15
CA VAL A 87 3.80 4.51 -2.82
C VAL A 87 4.80 5.09 -1.83
N LYS A 88 6.06 5.32 -2.24
CA LYS A 88 7.07 6.00 -1.41
C LYS A 88 6.63 7.41 -0.98
N GLY A 89 5.80 8.08 -1.78
CA GLY A 89 5.25 9.39 -1.44
C GLY A 89 4.13 9.37 -0.40
N ILE A 90 3.63 8.20 0.00
CA ILE A 90 2.55 8.09 0.98
C ILE A 90 3.11 8.22 2.40
N LYS A 91 2.63 9.23 3.14
CA LYS A 91 3.07 9.59 4.50
C LYS A 91 3.22 8.42 5.49
N TRP A 92 2.41 7.38 5.35
CA TRP A 92 2.35 6.27 6.31
C TRP A 92 3.28 5.09 5.97
N VAL A 93 3.93 5.14 4.80
CA VAL A 93 4.84 4.08 4.33
C VAL A 93 6.24 4.38 4.83
N ASP A 94 6.88 3.40 5.44
CA ASP A 94 8.27 3.51 5.93
C ASP A 94 9.26 2.88 4.95
N GLU A 95 8.91 1.73 4.36
CA GLU A 95 9.76 0.99 3.43
C GLU A 95 8.93 0.48 2.23
N VAL A 96 9.57 0.40 1.06
CA VAL A 96 8.94 -0.15 -0.16
C VAL A 96 9.83 -1.21 -0.77
N VAL A 97 9.24 -2.37 -1.06
CA VAL A 97 9.90 -3.54 -1.64
C VAL A 97 9.29 -3.82 -3.00
N LEU A 98 10.09 -3.72 -4.06
CA LEU A 98 9.66 -4.13 -5.40
C LEU A 98 9.87 -5.63 -5.59
N GLY A 99 9.00 -6.28 -6.36
CA GLY A 99 9.09 -7.72 -6.62
C GLY A 99 8.32 -8.57 -5.60
N ALA A 100 7.31 -8.00 -4.95
CA ALA A 100 6.44 -8.77 -4.07
C ALA A 100 5.63 -9.79 -4.88
N PRO A 101 5.58 -11.08 -4.47
CA PRO A 101 4.79 -12.08 -5.17
C PRO A 101 3.29 -11.78 -5.05
N TYR A 102 2.48 -12.31 -5.98
CA TYR A 102 1.03 -12.10 -5.94
C TYR A 102 0.34 -12.82 -4.76
N VAL A 103 0.92 -13.92 -4.29
CA VAL A 103 0.46 -14.68 -3.13
C VAL A 103 1.42 -14.43 -1.97
N THR A 104 0.92 -13.87 -0.88
CA THR A 104 1.75 -13.55 0.29
C THR A 104 1.97 -14.79 1.13
N THR A 105 3.23 -15.19 1.25
CA THR A 105 3.65 -16.38 2.01
C THR A 105 4.31 -15.99 3.32
N LEU A 106 4.53 -16.96 4.21
CA LEU A 106 5.23 -16.71 5.48
C LEU A 106 6.69 -16.35 5.25
N GLU A 107 7.31 -16.93 4.22
CA GLU A 107 8.69 -16.65 3.83
C GLU A 107 8.87 -15.18 3.44
N VAL A 108 7.88 -14.59 2.74
CA VAL A 108 7.90 -13.16 2.41
C VAL A 108 7.87 -12.31 3.68
N LEU A 109 7.01 -12.66 4.65
CA LEU A 109 6.95 -11.94 5.92
C LEU A 109 8.26 -12.06 6.70
N ASP A 110 8.84 -13.26 6.74
CA ASP A 110 10.06 -13.52 7.49
C ASP A 110 11.29 -12.86 6.83
N GLN A 111 11.37 -12.85 5.51
CA GLN A 111 12.44 -12.16 4.75
C GLN A 111 12.45 -10.65 4.96
N ASN A 112 11.27 -10.05 5.17
CA ASN A 112 11.11 -8.60 5.36
C ASN A 112 10.98 -8.20 6.85
N ASP A 113 11.21 -9.16 7.76
CA ASP A 113 11.06 -9.00 9.21
C ASP A 113 9.70 -8.39 9.59
N CYS A 114 8.61 -8.88 9.00
CA CYS A 114 7.26 -8.39 9.27
C CYS A 114 6.49 -9.36 10.17
N ASP A 115 5.86 -8.85 11.23
CA ASP A 115 5.11 -9.67 12.18
C ASP A 115 3.83 -10.25 11.56
N PHE A 116 3.13 -9.45 10.77
CA PHE A 116 1.90 -9.86 10.08
C PHE A 116 1.66 -9.02 8.82
N CYS A 117 0.78 -9.52 7.96
CA CYS A 117 0.29 -8.77 6.81
C CYS A 117 -1.08 -8.15 7.06
N VAL A 118 -1.32 -7.02 6.40
CA VAL A 118 -2.58 -6.30 6.38
C VAL A 118 -3.06 -6.14 4.95
N HIS A 119 -4.32 -6.47 4.70
CA HIS A 119 -4.96 -6.22 3.43
C HIS A 119 -6.40 -5.73 3.62
N GLY A 120 -6.97 -5.11 2.58
CA GLY A 120 -8.39 -4.78 2.56
C GLY A 120 -9.26 -6.05 2.67
N ASN A 121 -10.49 -5.89 3.15
CA ASN A 121 -11.49 -6.95 3.26
C ASN A 121 -12.11 -7.38 1.91
N ASP A 122 -11.41 -7.16 0.81
CA ASP A 122 -11.82 -7.56 -0.54
C ASP A 122 -11.46 -9.02 -0.80
N ILE A 123 -12.26 -9.68 -1.65
CA ILE A 123 -11.96 -11.03 -2.10
C ILE A 123 -10.78 -10.95 -3.08
N THR A 124 -9.65 -11.56 -2.69
CA THR A 124 -8.46 -11.67 -3.52
C THR A 124 -8.16 -13.14 -3.77
N MET A 125 -8.31 -13.56 -5.03
CA MET A 125 -8.08 -14.94 -5.45
C MET A 125 -7.00 -15.00 -6.53
N THR A 126 -6.29 -16.13 -6.59
CA THR A 126 -5.46 -16.51 -7.74
C THR A 126 -6.33 -16.92 -8.93
N ALA A 127 -5.70 -17.16 -10.09
CA ALA A 127 -6.41 -17.65 -11.28
C ALA A 127 -7.11 -19.01 -11.04
N GLU A 128 -6.60 -19.79 -10.10
CA GLU A 128 -7.13 -21.09 -9.67
C GLU A 128 -8.25 -20.97 -8.61
N GLY A 129 -8.63 -19.74 -8.22
CA GLY A 129 -9.68 -19.50 -7.23
C GLY A 129 -9.25 -19.66 -5.77
N VAL A 130 -7.94 -19.69 -5.50
CA VAL A 130 -7.39 -19.82 -4.14
C VAL A 130 -7.20 -18.44 -3.53
N ASP A 131 -7.59 -18.25 -2.27
CA ASP A 131 -7.36 -17.01 -1.52
C ASP A 131 -5.86 -16.68 -1.46
N THR A 132 -5.48 -15.48 -1.91
CA THR A 132 -4.05 -15.06 -1.98
C THR A 132 -3.37 -14.97 -0.62
N TYR A 133 -4.14 -14.95 0.47
CA TYR A 133 -3.64 -14.84 1.85
C TYR A 133 -3.91 -16.10 2.69
N HIS A 134 -4.29 -17.23 2.08
CA HIS A 134 -4.62 -18.46 2.82
C HIS A 134 -3.48 -18.96 3.75
N LEU A 135 -2.21 -18.82 3.32
CA LEU A 135 -1.03 -19.25 4.09
C LEU A 135 -0.81 -18.40 5.34
N VAL A 136 -0.93 -17.08 5.20
CA VAL A 136 -0.74 -16.14 6.32
C VAL A 136 -1.95 -16.12 7.26
N LYS A 137 -3.16 -16.39 6.73
CA LYS A 137 -4.37 -16.61 7.53
C LYS A 137 -4.26 -17.86 8.41
N SER A 138 -3.81 -18.99 7.85
CA SER A 138 -3.66 -20.24 8.61
C SER A 138 -2.61 -20.14 9.73
N ALA A 139 -1.61 -19.26 9.57
CA ALA A 139 -0.62 -18.94 10.58
C ALA A 139 -1.02 -17.83 11.58
N ASN A 140 -2.25 -17.30 11.51
CA ASN A 140 -2.72 -16.17 12.32
C ASN A 140 -1.87 -14.89 12.19
N ARG A 141 -1.22 -14.69 11.04
CA ARG A 141 -0.39 -13.52 10.69
C ARG A 141 -1.06 -12.64 9.62
N TYR A 142 -2.39 -12.61 9.63
CA TYR A 142 -3.22 -11.80 8.73
C TYR A 142 -4.17 -10.90 9.53
N ARG A 143 -4.34 -9.67 9.06
CA ARG A 143 -5.26 -8.67 9.61
C ARG A 143 -5.97 -7.95 8.46
N GLU A 144 -7.22 -7.55 8.70
CA GLU A 144 -8.02 -6.86 7.70
C GLU A 144 -8.21 -5.39 8.06
N VAL A 145 -8.27 -4.55 7.03
CA VAL A 145 -8.67 -3.15 7.13
C VAL A 145 -9.85 -2.88 6.21
N MET A 146 -10.64 -1.86 6.54
CA MET A 146 -11.85 -1.56 5.79
C MET A 146 -11.51 -0.87 4.47
N ARG A 147 -12.10 -1.36 3.38
CA ARG A 147 -12.06 -0.68 2.10
C ARG A 147 -12.70 0.71 2.21
N THR A 148 -12.07 1.69 1.57
CA THR A 148 -12.60 3.06 1.53
C THR A 148 -13.73 3.15 0.50
N ALA A 149 -14.92 3.56 0.93
CA ALA A 149 -16.06 3.72 0.04
C ALA A 149 -15.90 4.91 -0.93
N GLY A 150 -16.47 4.80 -2.12
CA GLY A 150 -16.53 5.89 -3.10
C GLY A 150 -15.27 6.12 -3.93
N VAL A 151 -14.28 5.20 -3.89
CA VAL A 151 -13.11 5.25 -4.76
C VAL A 151 -12.57 3.85 -5.09
N SER A 152 -12.20 3.66 -6.35
CA SER A 152 -11.41 2.54 -6.84
C SER A 152 -10.74 2.93 -8.15
N THR A 153 -9.69 2.21 -8.54
CA THR A 153 -9.08 2.30 -9.86
C THR A 153 -10.14 2.15 -10.97
N THR A 154 -11.06 1.18 -10.84
CA THR A 154 -12.16 0.97 -11.79
C THR A 154 -13.10 2.17 -11.89
N ASP A 155 -13.46 2.78 -10.76
CA ASP A 155 -14.29 3.98 -10.73
C ASP A 155 -13.58 5.17 -11.40
N LEU A 156 -12.30 5.40 -11.09
CA LEU A 156 -11.52 6.47 -11.72
C LEU A 156 -11.41 6.29 -13.24
N VAL A 157 -11.12 5.07 -13.72
CA VAL A 157 -11.12 4.74 -15.15
C VAL A 157 -12.51 4.95 -15.76
N GLY A 158 -13.57 4.53 -15.07
CA GLY A 158 -14.95 4.75 -15.50
C GLY A 158 -15.27 6.23 -15.70
N ARG A 159 -14.85 7.10 -14.78
CA ARG A 159 -15.00 8.57 -14.91
C ARG A 159 -14.25 9.11 -16.12
N MET A 160 -13.01 8.68 -16.34
CA MET A 160 -12.21 9.10 -17.50
C MET A 160 -12.89 8.69 -18.82
N LEU A 161 -13.35 7.45 -18.92
CA LEU A 161 -14.04 6.94 -20.11
C LEU A 161 -15.38 7.66 -20.37
N LEU A 162 -16.13 8.02 -19.32
CA LEU A 162 -17.40 8.74 -19.48
C LEU A 162 -17.20 10.17 -19.97
N LEU A 163 -16.16 10.88 -19.50
CA LEU A 163 -15.85 12.24 -19.93
C LEU A 163 -15.39 12.28 -21.39
N THR A 164 -14.58 11.33 -21.84
CA THR A 164 -14.08 11.28 -23.22
C THR A 164 -15.16 10.93 -24.24
N ARG A 165 -16.24 10.23 -23.86
CA ARG A 165 -17.37 9.93 -24.77
C ARG A 165 -18.09 11.17 -25.30
N ASN A 166 -18.06 12.27 -24.55
CA ASN A 166 -18.67 13.54 -24.96
C ASN A 166 -17.63 14.54 -25.48
N HIS A 167 -16.37 14.44 -25.06
CA HIS A 167 -15.29 15.31 -25.52
C HIS A 167 -14.95 15.10 -27.00
N PHE A 168 -15.05 13.86 -27.52
CA PHE A 168 -14.89 13.53 -28.95
C PHE A 168 -16.17 13.72 -29.79
N ARG A 169 -17.28 14.17 -29.20
CA ARG A 169 -18.57 14.38 -29.91
C ARG A 169 -18.92 15.84 -30.16
N GLN A 170 -18.06 16.79 -29.75
CA GLN A 170 -18.21 18.19 -30.12
C GLN A 170 -17.58 18.46 -31.49
N GLY A 171 -18.26 18.00 -32.55
CA GLY A 171 -17.96 18.40 -33.91
C GLY A 171 -18.32 17.34 -34.94
N SER A 172 -19.33 17.59 -35.76
CA SER A 172 -19.65 16.80 -36.96
C SER A 172 -18.64 17.01 -38.10
N ALA A 173 -17.37 17.29 -37.80
CA ALA A 173 -16.36 17.73 -38.77
C ALA A 173 -14.98 17.06 -38.60
N GLU A 174 -14.81 16.08 -37.70
CA GLU A 174 -13.47 15.50 -37.41
C GLU A 174 -13.19 14.13 -38.06
N TYR A 175 -14.16 13.51 -38.73
CA TYR A 175 -13.96 12.22 -39.42
C TYR A 175 -14.21 12.27 -40.94
N ASP A 176 -13.95 13.41 -41.58
CA ASP A 176 -13.55 13.35 -42.99
C ASP A 176 -12.06 12.99 -42.99
N ILE A 177 -11.79 11.71 -43.27
CA ILE A 177 -10.43 11.24 -43.54
C ILE A 177 -10.02 11.84 -44.88
N GLU A 178 -9.61 13.10 -44.89
CA GLU A 178 -8.84 13.68 -46.00
C GLU A 178 -7.35 13.49 -45.69
N LYS A 179 -6.74 12.60 -46.47
CA LYS A 179 -5.30 12.35 -46.47
C LYS A 179 -4.55 13.54 -47.06
N GLU A 180 -4.33 14.63 -46.32
CA GLU A 180 -3.30 15.64 -46.66
C GLU A 180 -2.81 16.26 -45.33
N GLY A 181 -1.56 16.15 -44.91
CA GLY A 181 -0.32 16.64 -45.51
C GLY A 181 0.47 17.30 -44.37
N PHE A 182 1.78 17.08 -44.34
CA PHE A 182 2.77 17.51 -43.33
C PHE A 182 2.40 18.71 -42.41
N GLY A 183 2.58 18.51 -41.10
CA GLY A 183 2.33 19.51 -40.05
C GLY A 183 3.02 20.86 -40.30
N SER A 184 2.27 21.94 -40.09
CA SER A 184 2.75 23.31 -40.28
C SER A 184 3.75 23.72 -39.21
N GLN A 185 4.72 24.57 -39.59
CA GLN A 185 5.77 25.14 -38.73
C GLN A 185 5.20 25.78 -37.45
N GLU A 186 3.99 26.33 -37.54
CA GLU A 186 3.25 26.93 -36.43
C GLU A 186 2.91 25.94 -35.30
N SER A 187 2.80 24.64 -35.62
CA SER A 187 2.55 23.57 -34.66
C SER A 187 3.82 23.25 -33.84
N LEU A 188 4.99 23.37 -34.47
CA LEU A 188 6.28 23.18 -33.82
C LEU A 188 6.62 24.37 -32.91
N ASP A 189 6.25 25.59 -33.32
CA ASP A 189 6.49 26.81 -32.54
C ASP A 189 5.64 26.86 -31.26
N ARG A 190 4.43 26.29 -31.26
CA ARG A 190 3.55 26.22 -30.06
C ARG A 190 4.03 25.21 -29.01
N LEU A 191 4.85 24.22 -29.39
CA LEU A 191 5.39 23.22 -28.47
C LEU A 191 6.74 23.63 -27.86
N GLN A 192 7.42 24.63 -28.42
CA GLN A 192 8.70 25.13 -27.89
C GLN A 192 8.67 25.56 -26.41
N PRO A 193 7.64 26.25 -25.89
CA PRO A 193 7.61 26.65 -24.49
C PRO A 193 7.49 25.45 -23.52
N VAL A 194 6.85 24.36 -23.97
CA VAL A 194 6.65 23.14 -23.17
C VAL A 194 7.92 22.29 -23.17
N LEU A 195 8.60 22.19 -24.31
CA LEU A 195 9.88 21.46 -24.42
C LEU A 195 11.00 22.13 -23.61
N ALA A 196 11.03 23.47 -23.56
CA ALA A 196 12.04 24.23 -22.81
C ALA A 196 11.97 23.98 -21.29
N TYR A 197 10.81 23.60 -20.76
CA TYR A 197 10.63 23.32 -19.33
C TYR A 197 11.29 22.00 -18.88
N TYR A 198 11.62 21.10 -19.82
CA TYR A 198 12.21 19.79 -19.54
C TYR A 198 13.71 19.72 -19.81
N THR A 199 14.34 20.81 -20.28
CA THR A 199 15.75 20.79 -20.74
C THR A 199 16.72 21.60 -19.87
N GLU A 200 16.27 22.24 -18.79
CA GLU A 200 17.19 22.95 -17.89
C GLU A 200 17.44 22.14 -16.61
N ASP A 201 18.71 21.75 -16.45
CA ASP A 201 19.33 21.13 -15.28
C ASP A 201 18.91 21.84 -13.98
N ASN A 202 17.94 21.26 -13.28
CA ASN A 202 17.60 21.68 -11.93
C ASN A 202 18.07 20.57 -10.96
N PRO A 203 19.16 20.77 -10.20
CA PRO A 203 19.65 19.78 -9.27
C PRO A 203 18.68 19.64 -8.10
N ILE A 204 18.31 18.40 -7.77
CA ILE A 204 17.72 18.03 -6.47
C ILE A 204 18.84 18.00 -5.44
#